data_AF-A0A3N9PDS6-F1
#
_entry.id   AF-A0A3N9PDS6-F1
#
_cell.length_a   1.000
_cell.length_b   1.000
_cell.length_c   1.000
_cell.angle_alpha   90.00
_cell.angle_beta   90.00
_cell.angle_gamma   90.00
#
_symmetry.space_group_name_H-M   'P 1'
#
loop_
_entity.id
_entity.type
_entity.pdbx_description
1 polymer ?
#
loop_
_entity_poly.entity_id
_entity_poly.type
_entity_poly.pdbx_seq_one_letter_code
_entity_poly.pdbx_strand_id
1 'polypeptide(L)'
;FDKWDDKADILPETDFYEFGERNIRNFVMRDRNHPSVVIWSVGNEMRDVQPNINGGLRKLQAMVGYVRKLDPTRPVTMACDMMNTVRWRHFDYYDVHSWNYGRRYLPARMAEPTKPVIISESASTVSTRGFYELPLPEKKTDFTNSLQVSSYDLNAPWWAEISDEDFMWQEQDCYVCGEFVWTGFDYLGEPTPYADYLASEGKITQQQVSRSSYFGIVDLCGIPKDRYYLYRSYWAPEKTTVHILPHWNWEGSEGKAIPVFVYTNGDEAELFLNGKSLGEKYKNPKSEISTERYRLMWHNVIYEPGELKAIAYKEGNKIGEAVVKTAGEPAYLKLTPDRSKIAATGEDLCYILVEAFDKKNNPCPKAENLVRFKIDGPATIAGVGNGNPQSLEPFVADYRKLFSGKAMLIIRSKAGEKRKINVIATGDGMKQATVIISSH
;
A
#
# COMPACT_ATOMS: atom_id res chain seq x y z
N PHE A 1 -13.09 13.29 8.80
CA PHE A 1 -12.51 14.60 9.15
C PHE A 1 -11.27 14.32 9.97
N ASP A 2 -10.07 14.75 9.54
CA ASP A 2 -8.79 14.24 10.06
C ASP A 2 -8.24 15.08 11.24
N LYS A 3 -7.95 16.36 11.00
CA LYS A 3 -7.39 17.28 12.00
C LYS A 3 -8.25 18.52 12.18
N TRP A 4 -8.19 19.09 13.37
CA TRP A 4 -8.77 20.39 13.74
C TRP A 4 -7.98 21.05 14.88
N ASP A 5 -6.71 20.71 14.99
CA ASP A 5 -5.71 21.38 15.81
C ASP A 5 -4.86 22.32 14.92
N ASP A 6 -3.64 22.60 15.34
CA ASP A 6 -2.67 23.45 14.61
C ASP A 6 -2.21 22.84 13.27
N LYS A 7 -2.53 21.56 13.00
CA LYS A 7 -2.35 20.93 11.69
C LYS A 7 -3.49 21.23 10.71
N ALA A 8 -4.55 21.85 11.17
CA ALA A 8 -5.59 22.41 10.31
C ALA A 8 -5.36 23.91 10.09
N ASP A 9 -6.12 24.52 9.19
CA ASP A 9 -6.11 25.98 8.94
C ASP A 9 -6.76 26.78 10.09
N ILE A 10 -6.33 26.54 11.33
CA ILE A 10 -6.75 27.24 12.54
C ILE A 10 -5.64 28.18 12.97
N LEU A 11 -5.98 29.47 13.05
CA LEU A 11 -5.12 30.53 13.56
C LEU A 11 -5.49 30.87 15.02
N PRO A 12 -4.62 31.54 15.80
CA PRO A 12 -4.91 31.91 17.19
C PRO A 12 -6.24 32.66 17.41
N GLU A 13 -6.67 33.43 16.41
CA GLU A 13 -7.91 34.21 16.39
C GLU A 13 -9.14 33.42 15.91
N THR A 14 -8.96 32.16 15.48
CA THR A 14 -10.06 31.34 14.96
C THR A 14 -10.97 30.89 16.11
N ASP A 15 -12.26 31.22 16.02
CA ASP A 15 -13.25 30.62 16.91
C ASP A 15 -13.39 29.13 16.58
N PHE A 16 -12.96 28.29 17.52
CA PHE A 16 -12.98 26.85 17.36
C PHE A 16 -14.39 26.29 17.08
N TYR A 17 -15.41 26.82 17.75
CA TYR A 17 -16.78 26.31 17.64
C TYR A 17 -17.41 26.70 16.31
N GLU A 18 -17.19 27.93 15.85
CA GLU A 18 -17.62 28.37 14.51
C GLU A 18 -16.90 27.54 13.43
N PHE A 19 -15.58 27.36 13.56
CA PHE A 19 -14.79 26.54 12.65
C PHE A 19 -15.29 25.09 12.64
N GLY A 20 -15.50 24.49 13.80
CA GLY A 20 -15.96 23.12 13.98
C GLY A 20 -17.34 22.90 13.39
N GLU A 21 -18.32 23.75 13.72
CA GLU A 21 -19.68 23.65 13.18
C GLU A 21 -19.68 23.78 11.65
N ARG A 22 -18.98 24.78 11.11
CA ARG A 22 -18.90 25.00 9.65
C ARG A 22 -18.34 23.78 8.93
N ASN A 23 -17.20 23.26 9.40
CA ASN A 23 -16.53 22.15 8.73
C ASN A 23 -17.29 20.84 8.87
N ILE A 24 -17.79 20.50 10.05
CA ILE A 24 -18.62 19.31 10.26
C ILE A 24 -19.92 19.41 9.45
N ARG A 25 -20.55 20.59 9.39
CA ARG A 25 -21.72 20.82 8.55
C ARG A 25 -21.44 20.52 7.09
N ASN A 26 -20.37 21.08 6.53
CA ASN A 26 -20.02 20.85 5.13
C ASN A 26 -19.68 19.38 4.85
N PHE A 27 -18.93 18.74 5.76
CA PHE A 27 -18.55 17.34 5.65
C PHE A 27 -19.77 16.39 5.69
N VAL A 28 -20.61 16.52 6.72
CA VAL A 28 -21.75 15.62 6.93
C VAL A 28 -22.89 15.90 5.95
N MET A 29 -23.24 17.16 5.69
CA MET A 29 -24.36 17.49 4.81
C MET A 29 -24.10 17.09 3.36
N ARG A 30 -22.84 17.09 2.92
CA ARG A 30 -22.45 16.59 1.60
C ARG A 30 -22.75 15.10 1.47
N ASP A 31 -22.39 14.28 2.47
CA ASP A 31 -22.36 12.82 2.29
C ASP A 31 -23.37 12.00 3.10
N ARG A 32 -24.19 12.59 3.98
CA ARG A 32 -25.14 11.83 4.85
C ARG A 32 -26.17 10.98 4.09
N ASN A 33 -26.38 11.24 2.81
CA ASN A 33 -27.27 10.44 1.95
C ASN A 33 -26.54 9.32 1.19
N HIS A 34 -25.22 9.18 1.33
CA HIS A 34 -24.45 8.12 0.70
C HIS A 34 -24.47 6.84 1.55
N PRO A 35 -24.90 5.69 1.00
CA PRO A 35 -24.95 4.42 1.73
C PRO A 35 -23.55 3.85 2.02
N SER A 36 -22.52 4.29 1.29
CA SER A 36 -21.12 3.88 1.52
C SER A 36 -20.51 4.51 2.77
N VAL A 37 -21.07 5.62 3.28
CA VAL A 37 -20.65 6.20 4.54
C VAL A 37 -21.35 5.42 5.65
N VAL A 38 -20.57 4.85 6.57
CA VAL A 38 -21.11 4.01 7.66
C VAL A 38 -20.79 4.54 9.06
N ILE A 39 -19.70 5.31 9.23
CA ILE A 39 -19.26 5.88 10.50
C ILE A 39 -18.67 7.27 10.24
N TRP A 40 -18.90 8.21 11.15
CA TRP A 40 -18.28 9.54 11.13
C TRP A 40 -17.11 9.62 12.12
N SER A 41 -15.88 9.70 11.61
CA SER A 41 -14.74 10.10 12.46
C SER A 41 -14.62 11.62 12.54
N VAL A 42 -14.64 12.15 13.76
CA VAL A 42 -14.49 13.59 14.04
C VAL A 42 -13.04 14.01 14.21
N GLY A 43 -12.07 13.09 14.20
CA GLY A 43 -10.65 13.44 14.28
C GLY A 43 -9.75 12.21 14.36
N ASN A 44 -8.46 12.45 14.15
CA ASN A 44 -7.39 11.45 14.20
C ASN A 44 -6.25 11.96 15.06
N GLU A 45 -5.73 11.14 15.97
CA GLU A 45 -4.59 11.43 16.86
C GLU A 45 -4.61 12.84 17.50
N MET A 46 -5.79 13.28 17.94
CA MET A 46 -5.97 14.64 18.45
C MET A 46 -5.17 14.84 19.75
N ARG A 47 -4.09 15.63 19.68
CA ARG A 47 -3.08 15.74 20.74
C ARG A 47 -3.56 16.54 21.96
N ASP A 48 -4.54 17.42 21.80
CA ASP A 48 -5.16 18.15 22.91
C ASP A 48 -6.38 17.41 23.49
N VAL A 49 -7.12 16.67 22.67
CA VAL A 49 -8.31 15.91 23.10
C VAL A 49 -7.97 14.71 23.96
N GLN A 50 -7.11 13.82 23.45
CA GLN A 50 -6.81 12.55 24.12
C GLN A 50 -6.35 12.78 25.57
N PRO A 51 -5.36 13.63 25.86
CA PRO A 51 -4.93 13.94 27.23
C PRO A 51 -5.79 14.98 27.96
N ASN A 52 -6.91 15.44 27.37
CA ASN A 52 -7.78 16.50 27.90
C ASN A 52 -7.06 17.81 28.25
N ILE A 53 -6.19 18.26 27.35
CA ILE A 53 -5.47 19.54 27.47
C ILE A 53 -6.36 20.66 26.95
N ASN A 54 -6.33 21.84 27.58
CA ASN A 54 -7.03 23.05 27.12
C ASN A 54 -8.53 22.85 26.81
N GLY A 55 -9.20 21.99 27.58
CA GLY A 55 -10.62 21.68 27.38
C GLY A 55 -10.90 20.76 26.20
N GLY A 56 -9.94 19.92 25.79
CA GLY A 56 -10.06 18.99 24.68
C GLY A 56 -11.33 18.11 24.72
N LEU A 57 -11.77 17.65 25.89
CA LEU A 57 -13.04 16.89 26.00
C LEU A 57 -14.28 17.74 25.67
N ARG A 58 -14.29 19.03 26.03
CA ARG A 58 -15.39 19.94 25.63
C ARG A 58 -15.41 20.16 24.13
N LYS A 59 -14.23 20.30 23.51
CA LYS A 59 -14.10 20.39 22.05
C LYS A 59 -14.62 19.12 21.37
N LEU A 60 -14.22 17.94 21.86
CA LEU A 60 -14.72 16.65 21.38
C LEU A 60 -16.24 16.55 21.50
N GLN A 61 -16.81 16.93 22.65
CA GLN A 61 -18.26 16.94 22.86
C GLN A 61 -18.98 17.80 21.82
N ALA A 62 -18.44 19.00 21.52
CA ALA A 62 -19.01 19.88 20.49
C ALA A 62 -18.96 19.22 19.10
N MET A 63 -17.79 18.69 18.70
CA MET A 63 -17.60 18.06 17.39
C MET A 63 -18.55 16.86 17.18
N VAL A 64 -18.66 15.98 18.18
CA VAL A 64 -19.62 14.86 18.16
C VAL A 64 -21.06 15.36 18.13
N GLY A 65 -21.38 16.39 18.91
CA GLY A 65 -22.71 17.00 18.95
C GLY A 65 -23.14 17.59 17.59
N TYR A 66 -22.22 18.23 16.87
CA TYR A 66 -22.47 18.74 15.52
C TYR A 66 -22.82 17.63 14.54
N VAL A 67 -22.07 16.51 14.55
CA VAL A 67 -22.40 15.35 13.70
C VAL A 67 -23.78 14.81 14.05
N ARG A 68 -24.06 14.53 15.33
CA ARG A 68 -25.34 13.95 15.78
C ARG A 68 -26.55 14.83 15.46
N LYS A 69 -26.38 16.16 15.44
CA LYS A 69 -27.42 17.11 15.03
C LYS A 69 -27.75 17.02 13.53
N LEU A 70 -26.76 16.67 12.70
CA LEU A 70 -26.88 16.69 11.24
C LEU A 70 -27.19 15.30 10.65
N ASP A 71 -26.69 14.25 11.30
CA ASP A 71 -26.94 12.85 10.96
C ASP A 71 -26.99 11.99 12.23
N PRO A 72 -28.19 11.73 12.78
CA PRO A 72 -28.36 10.83 13.91
C PRO A 72 -28.39 9.34 13.52
N THR A 73 -28.24 9.00 12.23
CA THR A 73 -28.46 7.63 11.73
C THR A 73 -27.19 6.76 11.74
N ARG A 74 -26.02 7.36 11.97
CA ARG A 74 -24.72 6.68 11.91
C ARG A 74 -23.91 6.87 13.19
N PRO A 75 -23.10 5.87 13.59
CA PRO A 75 -22.16 6.01 14.70
C PRO A 75 -21.12 7.11 14.45
N VAL A 76 -20.69 7.74 15.54
CA VAL A 76 -19.60 8.72 15.57
C VAL A 76 -18.41 8.14 16.32
N THR A 77 -17.19 8.49 15.91
CA THR A 77 -15.94 8.05 16.55
C THR A 77 -14.84 9.11 16.47
N MET A 78 -13.71 8.86 17.13
CA MET A 78 -12.44 9.58 16.97
C MET A 78 -11.30 8.55 17.02
N ALA A 79 -10.36 8.63 16.08
CA ALA A 79 -9.20 7.74 16.03
C ALA A 79 -8.11 8.20 17.02
N CYS A 80 -7.64 7.26 17.85
CA CYS A 80 -6.77 7.53 19.00
C CYS A 80 -5.47 6.72 18.94
N ASP A 81 -4.34 7.32 19.32
CA ASP A 81 -3.02 6.67 19.32
C ASP A 81 -2.36 6.63 20.71
N MET A 82 -2.90 7.32 21.72
CA MET A 82 -2.29 7.45 23.04
C MET A 82 -2.89 6.49 24.07
N MET A 83 -2.34 5.29 24.21
CA MET A 83 -2.88 4.29 25.15
C MET A 83 -3.01 4.79 26.60
N ASN A 84 -2.11 5.68 27.06
CA ASN A 84 -2.13 6.25 28.42
C ASN A 84 -3.27 7.25 28.68
N THR A 85 -4.04 7.66 27.65
CA THR A 85 -5.13 8.62 27.80
C THR A 85 -6.50 7.99 28.06
N VAL A 86 -6.58 6.66 28.07
CA VAL A 86 -7.80 5.90 28.43
C VAL A 86 -8.40 6.36 29.77
N ARG A 87 -7.56 6.80 30.72
CA ARG A 87 -7.99 7.34 32.03
C ARG A 87 -8.94 8.54 31.93
N TRP A 88 -8.89 9.30 30.84
CA TRP A 88 -9.75 10.47 30.61
C TRP A 88 -11.11 10.11 30.02
N ARG A 89 -11.30 8.83 29.66
CA ARG A 89 -12.55 8.29 29.14
C ARG A 89 -13.15 9.12 28.00
N HIS A 90 -12.31 9.61 27.09
CA HIS A 90 -12.76 10.33 25.88
C HIS A 90 -13.73 9.48 25.04
N PHE A 91 -13.62 8.16 25.12
CA PHE A 91 -14.55 7.22 24.51
C PHE A 91 -15.97 7.25 25.10
N ASP A 92 -16.26 7.91 26.21
CA ASP A 92 -17.64 8.08 26.69
C ASP A 92 -18.46 9.00 25.77
N TYR A 93 -17.81 9.84 24.95
CA TYR A 93 -18.48 10.84 24.11
C TYR A 93 -18.98 10.27 22.77
N TYR A 94 -18.41 9.16 22.29
CA TYR A 94 -18.64 8.60 20.96
C TYR A 94 -18.96 7.10 21.01
N ASP A 95 -19.28 6.48 19.86
CA ASP A 95 -20.02 5.21 19.81
C ASP A 95 -19.12 3.97 19.60
N VAL A 96 -17.93 4.15 19.02
CA VAL A 96 -17.01 3.05 18.64
C VAL A 96 -15.60 3.31 19.19
N HIS A 97 -14.91 2.29 19.68
CA HIS A 97 -13.49 2.41 20.03
C HIS A 97 -12.63 2.36 18.77
N SER A 98 -12.15 3.51 18.31
CA SER A 98 -11.23 3.59 17.16
C SER A 98 -9.80 3.90 17.62
N TRP A 99 -8.89 2.95 17.41
CA TRP A 99 -7.50 3.08 17.87
C TRP A 99 -6.50 2.74 16.77
N ASN A 100 -5.44 3.54 16.68
CA ASN A 100 -4.34 3.38 15.74
C ASN A 100 -3.25 2.51 16.38
N TYR A 101 -2.81 1.48 15.63
CA TYR A 101 -1.62 0.67 15.86
C TYR A 101 -1.57 -0.13 17.18
N GLY A 102 -0.70 -1.14 17.21
CA GLY A 102 -0.15 -1.78 18.41
C GLY A 102 -1.18 -2.33 19.39
N ARG A 103 -2.35 -2.77 18.91
CA ARG A 103 -3.46 -3.28 19.74
C ARG A 103 -3.86 -2.33 20.89
N ARG A 104 -3.65 -1.01 20.71
CA ARG A 104 -3.77 0.02 21.76
C ARG A 104 -5.20 0.21 22.29
N TYR A 105 -6.21 -0.38 21.63
CA TYR A 105 -7.60 -0.38 22.07
C TYR A 105 -7.86 -1.18 23.35
N LEU A 106 -6.98 -2.12 23.73
CA LEU A 106 -7.25 -3.08 24.82
C LEU A 106 -7.67 -2.40 26.13
N PRO A 107 -6.98 -1.36 26.65
CA PRO A 107 -7.39 -0.76 27.92
C PRO A 107 -8.73 -0.02 27.82
N ALA A 108 -9.04 0.59 26.68
CA ALA A 108 -10.34 1.22 26.45
C ALA A 108 -11.47 0.18 26.37
N ARG A 109 -11.20 -0.95 25.70
CA ARG A 109 -12.12 -2.08 25.60
C ARG A 109 -12.36 -2.78 26.94
N MET A 110 -11.37 -2.82 27.82
CA MET A 110 -11.54 -3.30 29.19
C MET A 110 -12.36 -2.31 30.04
N ALA A 111 -12.13 -1.01 29.86
CA ALA A 111 -12.81 0.05 30.61
C ALA A 111 -14.27 0.29 30.18
N GLU A 112 -14.61 -0.05 28.94
CA GLU A 112 -15.97 0.01 28.40
C GLU A 112 -16.19 -1.16 27.40
N PRO A 113 -16.64 -2.32 27.89
CA PRO A 113 -16.69 -3.54 27.10
C PRO A 113 -17.86 -3.64 26.14
N THR A 114 -18.85 -2.74 26.23
CA THR A 114 -20.07 -2.82 25.41
C THR A 114 -19.88 -2.26 24.00
N LYS A 115 -18.81 -1.49 23.77
CA LYS A 115 -18.55 -0.84 22.47
C LYS A 115 -17.74 -1.75 21.54
N PRO A 116 -18.06 -1.76 20.23
CA PRO A 116 -17.23 -2.39 19.23
C PRO A 116 -15.87 -1.68 19.10
N VAL A 117 -14.88 -2.39 18.55
CA VAL A 117 -13.55 -1.85 18.25
C VAL A 117 -13.33 -1.80 16.75
N ILE A 118 -12.68 -0.74 16.28
CA ILE A 118 -12.10 -0.65 14.94
C ILE A 118 -10.62 -0.30 15.11
N ILE A 119 -9.75 -0.99 14.37
CA ILE A 119 -8.37 -0.58 14.23
C ILE A 119 -8.35 0.53 13.16
N SER A 120 -8.33 1.79 13.60
CA SER A 120 -8.53 2.94 12.71
C SER A 120 -7.33 3.28 11.84
N GLU A 121 -6.14 2.86 12.25
CA GLU A 121 -4.95 2.77 11.42
C GLU A 121 -4.18 1.51 11.87
N SER A 122 -3.86 0.64 10.92
CA SER A 122 -3.11 -0.60 11.17
C SER A 122 -1.87 -0.72 10.30
N ALA A 123 -1.00 -1.66 10.65
CA ALA A 123 0.24 -2.01 10.00
C ALA A 123 1.25 -0.87 9.89
N SER A 124 1.07 0.08 8.98
CA SER A 124 2.15 1.01 8.58
C SER A 124 3.41 0.25 8.11
N THR A 125 3.27 -1.00 7.65
CA THR A 125 4.37 -1.77 7.05
C THR A 125 4.86 -1.00 5.82
N VAL A 126 6.19 -0.92 5.65
CA VAL A 126 6.83 -0.16 4.58
C VAL A 126 7.58 -1.09 3.63
N SER A 127 7.46 -0.84 2.33
CA SER A 127 8.22 -1.56 1.31
C SER A 127 8.31 -0.79 -0.01
N THR A 128 9.32 -1.11 -0.82
CA THR A 128 9.54 -0.61 -2.17
C THR A 128 9.28 -1.74 -3.17
N ARG A 129 8.41 -1.50 -4.15
CA ARG A 129 8.05 -2.48 -5.20
C ARG A 129 9.28 -3.12 -5.86
N GLY A 130 9.40 -4.44 -5.70
CA GLY A 130 10.42 -5.25 -6.39
C GLY A 130 11.85 -5.03 -5.92
N PHE A 131 12.06 -4.35 -4.79
CA PHE A 131 13.37 -4.23 -4.15
C PHE A 131 13.48 -5.29 -3.04
N TYR A 132 14.57 -6.05 -3.03
CA TYR A 132 14.82 -7.09 -2.03
C TYR A 132 16.24 -6.96 -1.50
N GLU A 133 16.35 -6.88 -0.19
CA GLU A 133 17.63 -6.70 0.50
C GLU A 133 17.89 -7.87 1.47
N LEU A 134 19.17 -8.25 1.59
CA LEU A 134 19.64 -9.30 2.48
C LEU A 134 20.79 -8.78 3.36
N PRO A 135 20.94 -9.26 4.61
CA PRO A 135 20.08 -10.25 5.27
C PRO A 135 18.67 -9.73 5.57
N LEU A 136 17.73 -10.64 5.82
CA LEU A 136 16.40 -10.25 6.30
C LEU A 136 16.52 -9.50 7.64
N PRO A 137 15.66 -8.51 7.91
CA PRO A 137 15.71 -7.78 9.17
C PRO A 137 15.42 -8.70 10.36
N GLU A 138 16.16 -8.57 11.46
CA GLU A 138 15.89 -9.28 12.70
C GLU A 138 14.73 -8.64 13.46
N LYS A 139 14.61 -7.31 13.38
CA LYS A 139 13.51 -6.52 13.92
C LYS A 139 12.86 -5.71 12.83
N LYS A 140 11.55 -5.48 12.93
CA LYS A 140 10.79 -4.65 11.98
C LYS A 140 11.36 -3.24 11.77
N THR A 141 12.08 -2.71 12.75
CA THR A 141 12.68 -1.37 12.71
C THR A 141 14.10 -1.34 12.15
N ASP A 142 14.64 -2.47 11.69
CA ASP A 142 15.99 -2.55 11.13
C ASP A 142 15.98 -2.03 9.69
N PHE A 143 16.11 -0.72 9.54
CA PHE A 143 16.22 -0.03 8.26
C PHE A 143 17.69 0.16 7.86
N THR A 144 17.98 0.00 6.57
CA THR A 144 19.32 0.24 5.99
C THR A 144 19.41 1.62 5.35
N ASN A 145 20.58 2.00 4.83
CA ASN A 145 20.78 3.25 4.08
C ASN A 145 20.58 3.08 2.56
N SER A 146 19.87 2.03 2.13
CA SER A 146 19.63 1.75 0.71
C SER A 146 18.61 2.68 0.06
N LEU A 147 17.96 3.55 0.83
CA LEU A 147 16.91 4.48 0.40
C LEU A 147 15.71 3.78 -0.27
N GLN A 148 15.61 2.48 -0.05
CA GLN A 148 14.54 1.59 -0.46
C GLN A 148 14.29 0.61 0.68
N VAL A 149 13.05 0.14 0.80
CA VAL A 149 12.67 -0.80 1.87
C VAL A 149 12.33 -2.15 1.24
N SER A 150 12.82 -3.23 1.82
CA SER A 150 12.68 -4.58 1.27
C SER A 150 11.21 -5.01 1.13
N SER A 151 10.85 -5.55 -0.04
CA SER A 151 9.53 -6.12 -0.36
C SER A 151 9.27 -7.49 0.26
N TYR A 152 10.14 -7.98 1.14
CA TYR A 152 9.76 -9.07 2.05
C TYR A 152 8.71 -8.61 3.08
N ASP A 153 8.37 -7.31 3.17
CA ASP A 153 7.32 -6.78 4.04
C ASP A 153 7.52 -7.18 5.52
N LEU A 154 8.78 -7.20 5.96
CA LEU A 154 9.17 -7.46 7.35
C LEU A 154 9.52 -6.18 8.12
N ASN A 155 9.48 -5.02 7.46
CA ASN A 155 9.81 -3.74 8.06
C ASN A 155 8.57 -2.88 8.34
N ALA A 156 8.53 -2.29 9.52
CA ALA A 156 7.52 -1.32 9.93
C ALA A 156 8.13 -0.32 10.92
N PRO A 157 7.66 0.94 10.95
CA PRO A 157 8.13 1.92 11.91
C PRO A 157 7.91 1.48 13.36
N TRP A 158 8.61 2.10 14.31
CA TRP A 158 8.61 1.67 15.71
C TRP A 158 7.21 1.68 16.35
N TRP A 159 6.33 2.59 15.93
CA TRP A 159 4.98 2.74 16.49
C TRP A 159 3.95 1.73 15.99
N ALA A 160 4.25 1.00 14.90
CA ALA A 160 3.29 0.18 14.16
C ALA A 160 3.75 -1.28 14.02
N GLU A 161 3.24 -2.05 13.06
CA GLU A 161 3.45 -3.50 12.97
C GLU A 161 3.56 -4.03 11.53
N ILE A 162 4.00 -5.27 11.38
CA ILE A 162 3.85 -5.95 10.09
C ILE A 162 2.40 -6.42 9.93
N SER A 163 1.92 -6.51 8.69
CA SER A 163 0.50 -6.81 8.41
C SER A 163 0.01 -8.13 9.02
N ASP A 164 0.91 -9.12 9.15
CA ASP A 164 0.61 -10.42 9.75
C ASP A 164 0.16 -10.32 11.23
N GLU A 165 0.66 -9.34 11.99
CA GLU A 165 0.26 -9.14 13.39
C GLU A 165 -1.20 -8.70 13.49
N ASP A 166 -1.63 -7.76 12.65
CA ASP A 166 -3.01 -7.28 12.64
C ASP A 166 -4.01 -8.36 12.21
N PHE A 167 -3.64 -9.21 11.24
CA PHE A 167 -4.45 -10.39 10.88
C PHE A 167 -4.63 -11.31 12.08
N MET A 168 -3.51 -11.61 12.77
CA MET A 168 -3.51 -12.49 13.93
C MET A 168 -4.35 -11.92 15.09
N TRP A 169 -4.22 -10.62 15.38
CA TRP A 169 -5.00 -9.99 16.45
C TRP A 169 -6.49 -9.95 16.13
N GLN A 170 -6.88 -9.69 14.89
CA GLN A 170 -8.30 -9.69 14.48
C GLN A 170 -8.93 -11.09 14.57
N GLU A 171 -8.17 -12.15 14.28
CA GLU A 171 -8.65 -13.53 14.50
C GLU A 171 -8.85 -13.86 15.98
N GLN A 172 -8.03 -13.27 16.86
CA GLN A 172 -8.08 -13.51 18.31
C GLN A 172 -9.15 -12.66 19.00
N ASP A 173 -9.38 -11.43 18.53
CA ASP A 173 -10.26 -10.45 19.18
C ASP A 173 -11.59 -10.29 18.42
N CYS A 174 -12.56 -11.15 18.74
CA CYS A 174 -13.87 -11.18 18.08
C CYS A 174 -14.71 -9.89 18.20
N TYR A 175 -14.30 -8.95 19.05
CA TYR A 175 -14.93 -7.62 19.21
C TYR A 175 -14.33 -6.54 18.30
N VAL A 176 -13.28 -6.87 17.54
CA VAL A 176 -12.72 -6.02 16.49
C VAL A 176 -13.52 -6.23 15.21
N CYS A 177 -14.15 -5.16 14.72
CA CYS A 177 -14.99 -5.20 13.53
C CYS A 177 -14.19 -5.15 12.21
N GLY A 178 -12.90 -4.82 12.28
CA GLY A 178 -12.01 -4.72 11.14
C GLY A 178 -10.94 -3.65 11.34
N GLU A 179 -10.25 -3.33 10.24
CA GLU A 179 -9.11 -2.42 10.20
C GLU A 179 -9.14 -1.47 9.00
N PHE A 180 -8.39 -0.38 9.12
CA PHE A 180 -8.02 0.51 8.01
C PHE A 180 -6.49 0.56 7.91
N VAL A 181 -5.93 -0.20 6.97
CA VAL A 181 -4.47 -0.30 6.79
C VAL A 181 -3.89 1.03 6.34
N TRP A 182 -2.80 1.45 6.99
CA TRP A 182 -1.96 2.56 6.53
C TRP A 182 -0.85 2.02 5.59
N THR A 183 -0.93 2.17 4.26
CA THR A 183 -2.04 2.69 3.45
C THR A 183 -2.38 1.73 2.31
N GLY A 184 -3.53 1.91 1.67
CA GLY A 184 -3.85 1.17 0.44
C GLY A 184 -2.90 1.50 -0.71
N PHE A 185 -2.64 2.79 -0.94
CA PHE A 185 -1.74 3.30 -1.97
C PHE A 185 -0.65 4.17 -1.34
N ASP A 186 0.54 4.18 -1.94
CA ASP A 186 1.51 5.21 -1.63
C ASP A 186 0.97 6.60 -2.00
N TYR A 187 1.46 7.62 -1.30
CA TYR A 187 1.10 9.02 -1.46
C TYR A 187 2.36 9.89 -1.46
N LEU A 188 2.21 11.15 -1.89
CA LEU A 188 3.30 12.14 -1.88
C LEU A 188 3.54 12.65 -0.46
N GLY A 189 4.80 12.90 -0.12
CA GLY A 189 5.21 13.25 1.24
C GLY A 189 5.35 12.03 2.16
N GLU A 190 5.58 12.30 3.44
CA GLU A 190 5.77 11.32 4.51
C GLU A 190 6.61 10.09 4.11
N PRO A 191 7.86 10.29 3.66
CA PRO A 191 8.70 9.25 3.07
C PRO A 191 9.36 8.34 4.14
N THR A 192 8.69 8.07 5.25
CA THR A 192 9.20 7.19 6.32
C THR A 192 9.65 5.85 5.74
N PRO A 193 10.87 5.36 6.06
CA PRO A 193 11.78 5.88 7.07
C PRO A 193 12.69 7.03 6.59
N TYR A 194 12.84 7.21 5.27
CA TYR A 194 13.80 8.13 4.65
C TYR A 194 13.25 9.57 4.50
N ALA A 195 12.94 10.17 5.64
CA ALA A 195 12.38 11.52 5.75
C ALA A 195 13.35 12.54 6.35
N ASP A 196 12.91 13.81 6.39
CA ASP A 196 13.71 14.95 6.88
C ASP A 196 14.27 14.75 8.29
N TYR A 197 13.58 14.01 9.16
CA TYR A 197 14.09 13.75 10.51
C TYR A 197 15.40 12.95 10.49
N LEU A 198 15.55 11.97 9.58
CA LEU A 198 16.82 11.25 9.42
C LEU A 198 17.93 12.15 8.86
N ALA A 199 17.58 13.12 8.02
CA ALA A 199 18.54 14.11 7.53
C ALA A 199 18.99 15.03 8.67
N SER A 200 18.07 15.44 9.55
CA SER A 200 18.38 16.26 10.73
C SER A 200 19.27 15.53 11.75
N GLU A 201 19.18 14.20 11.81
CA GLU A 201 20.04 13.33 12.62
C GLU A 201 21.38 13.00 11.95
N GLY A 202 21.62 13.46 10.72
CA GLY A 202 22.84 13.20 9.95
C GLY A 202 22.97 11.76 9.43
N LYS A 203 21.88 10.99 9.42
CA LYS A 203 21.87 9.59 8.95
C LYS A 203 21.76 9.47 7.43
N ILE A 204 21.15 10.46 6.80
CA ILE A 204 21.09 10.66 5.34
C ILE A 204 21.35 12.14 5.03
N THR A 205 21.62 12.49 3.77
CA THR A 205 21.68 13.89 3.33
C THR A 205 20.30 14.42 2.95
N GLN A 206 20.15 15.76 2.87
CA GLN A 206 18.89 16.36 2.41
C GLN A 206 18.50 15.92 1.00
N GLN A 207 19.49 15.68 0.13
CA GLN A 207 19.28 15.19 -1.23
C GLN A 207 18.83 13.72 -1.29
N GLN A 208 19.04 12.96 -0.20
CA GLN A 208 18.61 11.57 -0.07
C GLN A 208 17.23 11.42 0.57
N VAL A 209 16.62 12.51 1.03
CA VAL A 209 15.22 12.49 1.51
C VAL A 209 14.32 12.09 0.35
N SER A 210 13.51 11.06 0.56
CA SER A 210 12.58 10.61 -0.48
C SER A 210 11.39 11.56 -0.54
N ARG A 211 10.64 11.53 -1.64
CA ARG A 211 9.54 12.48 -1.85
C ARG A 211 8.13 11.87 -1.71
N SER A 212 8.03 10.56 -1.60
CA SER A 212 6.76 9.85 -1.43
C SER A 212 6.90 8.73 -0.42
N SER A 213 5.77 8.24 0.07
CA SER A 213 5.69 7.20 1.08
C SER A 213 6.22 5.85 0.60
N TYR A 214 6.43 4.96 1.58
CA TYR A 214 6.68 3.53 1.39
C TYR A 214 5.53 2.65 1.94
N PHE A 215 4.49 3.27 2.53
CA PHE A 215 3.41 2.62 3.27
C PHE A 215 2.40 1.86 2.44
N GLY A 216 2.27 2.18 1.15
CA GLY A 216 1.24 1.65 0.28
C GLY A 216 1.36 0.15 0.07
N ILE A 217 0.24 -0.58 0.13
CA ILE A 217 0.12 -1.95 -0.40
C ILE A 217 0.34 -1.93 -1.93
N VAL A 218 -0.08 -0.83 -2.57
CA VAL A 218 0.11 -0.51 -3.98
C VAL A 218 1.00 0.73 -4.08
N ASP A 219 1.87 0.81 -5.08
CA ASP A 219 2.71 1.98 -5.28
C ASP A 219 1.92 3.22 -5.75
N LEU A 220 2.59 4.37 -5.82
CA LEU A 220 1.99 5.66 -6.18
C LEU A 220 1.34 5.65 -7.59
N CYS A 221 1.75 4.72 -8.44
CA CYS A 221 1.30 4.59 -9.82
C CYS A 221 0.24 3.51 -10.01
N GLY A 222 -0.26 2.90 -8.92
CA GLY A 222 -1.26 1.84 -8.98
C GLY A 222 -0.69 0.48 -9.32
N ILE A 223 0.63 0.28 -9.20
CA ILE A 223 1.27 -1.01 -9.46
C ILE A 223 1.42 -1.74 -8.11
N PRO A 224 0.82 -2.94 -7.95
CA PRO A 224 0.89 -3.70 -6.70
C PRO A 224 2.32 -3.99 -6.25
N LYS A 225 2.59 -3.87 -4.94
CA LYS A 225 3.77 -4.46 -4.28
C LYS A 225 3.49 -5.93 -3.93
N ASP A 226 4.49 -6.65 -3.43
CA ASP A 226 4.31 -8.05 -3.02
C ASP A 226 3.23 -8.22 -1.93
N ARG A 227 3.18 -7.29 -0.97
CA ARG A 227 2.16 -7.23 0.09
C ARG A 227 0.72 -7.26 -0.41
N TYR A 228 0.44 -6.76 -1.61
CA TYR A 228 -0.89 -6.84 -2.21
C TYR A 228 -1.38 -8.29 -2.29
N TYR A 229 -0.48 -9.22 -2.61
CA TYR A 229 -0.82 -10.63 -2.73
C TYR A 229 -0.92 -11.32 -1.36
N LEU A 230 -0.22 -10.83 -0.33
CA LEU A 230 -0.45 -11.24 1.06
C LEU A 230 -1.89 -10.89 1.48
N TYR A 231 -2.29 -9.62 1.34
CA TYR A 231 -3.66 -9.18 1.63
C TYR A 231 -4.70 -9.93 0.78
N ARG A 232 -4.49 -10.06 -0.54
CA ARG A 232 -5.43 -10.80 -1.41
C ARG A 232 -5.57 -12.25 -0.98
N SER A 233 -4.49 -12.90 -0.56
CA SER A 233 -4.53 -14.30 -0.11
C SER A 233 -5.36 -14.51 1.15
N TYR A 234 -5.48 -13.47 1.99
CA TYR A 234 -6.20 -13.50 3.26
C TYR A 234 -7.63 -12.94 3.13
N TRP A 235 -7.79 -11.75 2.55
CA TRP A 235 -9.07 -11.03 2.45
C TRP A 235 -9.96 -11.45 1.28
N ALA A 236 -9.39 -12.09 0.26
CA ALA A 236 -10.16 -12.61 -0.88
C ALA A 236 -9.92 -14.13 -1.04
N PRO A 237 -10.28 -14.95 -0.04
CA PRO A 237 -9.99 -16.38 -0.03
C PRO A 237 -10.67 -17.14 -1.17
N GLU A 238 -11.71 -16.56 -1.79
CA GLU A 238 -12.40 -17.06 -2.98
C GLU A 238 -11.61 -16.86 -4.29
N LYS A 239 -10.60 -15.98 -4.28
CA LYS A 239 -9.74 -15.70 -5.44
C LYS A 239 -8.39 -16.39 -5.28
N THR A 240 -8.14 -17.42 -6.10
CA THR A 240 -6.86 -18.12 -6.13
C THR A 240 -5.69 -17.14 -6.24
N THR A 241 -4.81 -17.22 -5.24
CA THR A 241 -3.57 -16.48 -5.15
C THR A 241 -2.43 -17.48 -4.98
N VAL A 242 -1.45 -17.43 -5.88
CA VAL A 242 -0.16 -18.09 -5.74
C VAL A 242 0.85 -17.06 -6.23
N HIS A 243 1.61 -16.49 -5.30
CA HIS A 243 2.53 -15.39 -5.59
C HIS A 243 3.88 -15.70 -4.97
N ILE A 244 4.94 -15.68 -5.78
CA ILE A 244 6.32 -15.96 -5.35
C ILE A 244 7.07 -14.64 -5.26
N LEU A 245 7.80 -14.45 -4.18
CA LEU A 245 8.83 -13.42 -4.05
C LEU A 245 10.12 -14.04 -3.48
N PRO A 246 11.31 -13.51 -3.81
CA PRO A 246 11.58 -12.35 -4.65
C PRO A 246 11.57 -12.67 -6.16
N HIS A 247 12.01 -11.71 -6.99
CA HIS A 247 12.44 -12.01 -8.35
C HIS A 247 13.63 -13.00 -8.37
N TRP A 248 13.93 -13.63 -9.52
CA TRP A 248 15.01 -14.62 -9.62
C TRP A 248 16.23 -14.18 -10.45
N ASN A 249 16.53 -12.87 -10.43
CA ASN A 249 17.76 -12.29 -10.99
C ASN A 249 18.73 -11.89 -9.86
N TRP A 250 19.63 -12.80 -9.47
CA TRP A 250 20.62 -12.60 -8.41
C TRP A 250 22.05 -12.85 -8.90
N GLU A 251 22.35 -12.36 -10.12
CA GLU A 251 23.67 -12.51 -10.75
C GLU A 251 24.80 -12.14 -9.78
N GLY A 252 25.82 -13.01 -9.65
CA GLY A 252 26.92 -12.85 -8.70
C GLY A 252 26.63 -13.40 -7.29
N SER A 253 25.46 -14.01 -7.08
CA SER A 253 25.08 -14.70 -5.84
C SER A 253 24.90 -16.20 -6.04
N GLU A 254 25.43 -16.78 -7.11
CA GLU A 254 25.36 -18.23 -7.38
C GLU A 254 25.91 -19.01 -6.19
N GLY A 255 25.16 -20.02 -5.74
CA GLY A 255 25.52 -20.82 -4.57
C GLY A 255 25.21 -20.17 -3.22
N LYS A 256 24.71 -18.93 -3.17
CA LYS A 256 24.27 -18.28 -1.92
C LYS A 256 22.80 -18.56 -1.65
N ALA A 257 22.44 -18.54 -0.37
CA ALA A 257 21.06 -18.68 0.06
C ALA A 257 20.26 -17.39 -0.19
N ILE A 258 19.12 -17.53 -0.87
CA ILE A 258 18.11 -16.49 -1.08
C ILE A 258 16.81 -17.00 -0.44
N PRO A 259 16.20 -16.26 0.50
CA PRO A 259 14.89 -16.60 1.01
C PRO A 259 13.83 -16.52 -0.10
N VAL A 260 12.92 -17.49 -0.16
CA VAL A 260 11.78 -17.47 -1.09
C VAL A 260 10.51 -17.59 -0.29
N PHE A 261 9.61 -16.62 -0.43
CA PHE A 261 8.30 -16.63 0.20
C PHE A 261 7.21 -16.86 -0.85
N VAL A 262 6.16 -17.55 -0.44
CA VAL A 262 4.96 -17.76 -1.23
C VAL A 262 3.75 -17.25 -0.45
N TYR A 263 3.03 -16.31 -1.05
CA TYR A 263 1.72 -15.87 -0.58
C TYR A 263 0.64 -16.63 -1.34
N THR A 264 -0.25 -17.30 -0.61
CA THR A 264 -1.32 -18.10 -1.21
C THR A 264 -2.54 -18.20 -0.31
N ASN A 265 -3.74 -18.33 -0.88
CA ASN A 265 -4.96 -18.65 -0.15
C ASN A 265 -5.09 -20.16 0.17
N GLY A 266 -4.08 -20.95 -0.21
CA GLY A 266 -3.87 -22.33 0.22
C GLY A 266 -3.32 -22.45 1.64
N ASP A 267 -3.35 -23.68 2.17
CA ASP A 267 -2.77 -24.08 3.46
C ASP A 267 -1.32 -24.55 3.32
N GLU A 268 -0.91 -25.02 2.15
CA GLU A 268 0.45 -25.48 1.86
C GLU A 268 0.90 -25.14 0.42
N ALA A 269 2.21 -25.23 0.19
CA ALA A 269 2.77 -25.19 -1.16
C ALA A 269 4.08 -25.97 -1.23
N GLU A 270 4.37 -26.51 -2.41
CA GLU A 270 5.67 -27.11 -2.76
C GLU A 270 6.43 -26.18 -3.69
N LEU A 271 7.71 -25.93 -3.38
CA LEU A 271 8.59 -25.09 -4.17
C LEU A 271 9.58 -25.96 -4.97
N PHE A 272 9.81 -25.59 -6.22
CA PHE A 272 10.75 -26.24 -7.13
C PHE A 272 11.74 -25.22 -7.66
N LEU A 273 13.00 -25.62 -7.78
CA LEU A 273 14.04 -24.90 -8.52
C LEU A 273 14.56 -25.80 -9.63
N ASN A 274 14.44 -25.34 -10.88
CA ASN A 274 14.88 -26.08 -12.08
C ASN A 274 14.31 -27.51 -12.13
N GLY A 275 13.05 -27.67 -11.72
CA GLY A 275 12.34 -28.96 -11.69
C GLY A 275 12.64 -29.85 -10.49
N LYS A 276 13.59 -29.48 -9.62
CA LYS A 276 13.89 -30.21 -8.38
C LYS A 276 13.07 -29.64 -7.23
N SER A 277 12.34 -30.50 -6.52
CA SER A 277 11.61 -30.12 -5.32
C SER A 277 12.56 -29.65 -4.21
N LEU A 278 12.16 -28.58 -3.54
CA LEU A 278 12.78 -28.01 -2.35
C LEU A 278 11.94 -28.30 -1.08
N GLY A 279 10.97 -29.21 -1.21
CA GLY A 279 10.06 -29.62 -0.14
C GLY A 279 8.84 -28.72 0.01
N GLU A 280 7.85 -29.27 0.70
CA GLU A 280 6.60 -28.59 1.05
C GLU A 280 6.74 -27.71 2.29
N LYS A 281 5.94 -26.64 2.34
CA LYS A 281 5.72 -25.82 3.53
C LYS A 281 4.24 -25.68 3.78
N TYR A 282 3.90 -25.65 5.07
CA TYR A 282 2.54 -25.59 5.59
C TYR A 282 2.41 -24.31 6.42
N LYS A 283 1.27 -23.62 6.30
CA LYS A 283 0.92 -22.57 7.25
C LYS A 283 0.65 -23.20 8.61
N ASN A 284 0.95 -22.46 9.67
CA ASN A 284 0.65 -22.85 11.04
C ASN A 284 -0.32 -21.84 11.67
N PRO A 285 -1.66 -22.02 11.53
CA PRO A 285 -2.66 -21.10 12.08
C PRO A 285 -2.63 -20.95 13.61
N LYS A 286 -1.86 -21.78 14.32
CA LYS A 286 -1.74 -21.73 15.78
C LYS A 286 -0.40 -21.17 16.25
N SER A 287 0.51 -20.78 15.34
CA SER A 287 1.84 -20.27 15.72
C SER A 287 1.74 -18.99 16.53
N GLU A 288 2.64 -18.77 17.49
CA GLU A 288 2.78 -17.46 18.14
C GLU A 288 3.51 -16.45 17.25
N ILE A 289 4.13 -16.92 16.16
CA ILE A 289 4.81 -16.09 15.17
C ILE A 289 3.83 -15.82 14.02
N SER A 290 3.43 -14.56 13.87
CA SER A 290 2.42 -14.13 12.90
C SER A 290 2.77 -14.53 11.46
N THR A 291 4.03 -14.41 11.03
CA THR A 291 4.47 -14.76 9.67
C THR A 291 4.30 -16.25 9.33
N GLU A 292 4.38 -17.15 10.31
CA GLU A 292 4.15 -18.59 10.09
C GLU A 292 2.67 -18.91 9.87
N ARG A 293 1.75 -18.03 10.28
CA ARG A 293 0.30 -18.20 10.05
C ARG A 293 -0.09 -17.90 8.61
N TYR A 294 0.55 -16.91 7.99
CA TYR A 294 0.08 -16.33 6.72
C TYR A 294 1.04 -16.50 5.55
N ARG A 295 2.32 -16.83 5.79
CA ARG A 295 3.36 -16.93 4.75
C ARG A 295 3.98 -18.32 4.72
N LEU A 296 4.30 -18.80 3.52
CA LEU A 296 5.10 -20.01 3.32
C LEU A 296 6.53 -19.60 2.96
N MET A 297 7.53 -20.02 3.75
CA MET A 297 8.88 -19.48 3.66
C MET A 297 9.93 -20.59 3.53
N TRP A 298 10.78 -20.49 2.50
CA TRP A 298 11.99 -21.26 2.32
C TRP A 298 13.18 -20.33 2.52
N HIS A 299 13.77 -20.31 3.72
CA HIS A 299 14.82 -19.34 4.07
C HIS A 299 16.16 -19.57 3.33
N ASN A 300 16.41 -20.79 2.86
CA ASN A 300 17.72 -21.22 2.35
C ASN A 300 17.64 -21.82 0.93
N VAL A 301 17.01 -21.12 -0.02
CA VAL A 301 17.03 -21.58 -1.42
C VAL A 301 18.36 -21.19 -2.04
N ILE A 302 19.18 -22.17 -2.41
CA ILE A 302 20.48 -21.92 -3.03
C ILE A 302 20.27 -21.39 -4.44
N TYR A 303 20.74 -20.16 -4.70
CA TYR A 303 20.52 -19.51 -5.98
C TYR A 303 21.27 -20.21 -7.11
N GLU A 304 20.48 -20.61 -8.10
CA GLU A 304 20.90 -21.05 -9.42
C GLU A 304 19.98 -20.35 -10.45
N PRO A 305 20.52 -19.72 -11.50
CA PRO A 305 19.71 -19.14 -12.56
C PRO A 305 18.76 -20.18 -13.17
N GLY A 306 17.53 -19.77 -13.47
CA GLY A 306 16.55 -20.64 -14.09
C GLY A 306 15.12 -20.33 -13.68
N GLU A 307 14.41 -21.34 -13.17
CA GLU A 307 12.98 -21.28 -12.89
C GLU A 307 12.69 -21.68 -11.44
N LEU A 308 12.07 -20.76 -10.69
CA LEU A 308 11.30 -21.07 -9.50
C LEU A 308 9.85 -21.37 -9.91
N LYS A 309 9.31 -22.47 -9.38
CA LYS A 309 7.91 -22.82 -9.52
C LYS A 309 7.33 -23.17 -8.16
N ALA A 310 6.20 -22.59 -7.80
CA ALA A 310 5.44 -22.95 -6.61
C ALA A 310 4.10 -23.56 -7.01
N ILE A 311 3.73 -24.67 -6.39
CA ILE A 311 2.41 -25.30 -6.53
C ILE A 311 1.72 -25.20 -5.19
N ALA A 312 0.58 -24.50 -5.13
CA ALA A 312 -0.18 -24.33 -3.90
C ALA A 312 -1.34 -25.32 -3.83
N TYR A 313 -1.63 -25.76 -2.61
CA TYR A 313 -2.73 -26.67 -2.32
C TYR A 313 -3.65 -26.08 -1.24
N LYS A 314 -4.90 -26.55 -1.24
CA LYS A 314 -5.91 -26.29 -0.21
C LYS A 314 -6.59 -27.60 0.14
N GLU A 315 -6.50 -28.03 1.39
CA GLU A 315 -7.08 -29.29 1.86
C GLU A 315 -6.64 -30.49 0.99
N GLY A 316 -5.35 -30.52 0.64
CA GLY A 316 -4.73 -31.53 -0.23
C GLY A 316 -5.03 -31.42 -1.73
N ASN A 317 -5.83 -30.43 -2.16
CA ASN A 317 -6.15 -30.22 -3.58
C ASN A 317 -5.32 -29.09 -4.19
N LYS A 318 -4.73 -29.32 -5.35
CA LYS A 318 -4.00 -28.26 -6.09
C LYS A 318 -4.95 -27.12 -6.46
N ILE A 319 -4.64 -25.90 -6.00
CA ILE A 319 -5.44 -24.71 -6.32
C ILE A 319 -4.82 -23.83 -7.41
N GLY A 320 -3.51 -23.93 -7.63
CA GLY A 320 -2.80 -23.12 -8.63
C GLY A 320 -1.30 -23.31 -8.62
N GLU A 321 -0.63 -22.65 -9.55
CA GLU A 321 0.82 -22.58 -9.61
C GLU A 321 1.28 -21.19 -10.05
N ALA A 322 2.50 -20.83 -9.65
CA ALA A 322 3.17 -19.61 -10.09
C ALA A 322 4.60 -19.93 -10.49
N VAL A 323 5.16 -19.11 -11.38
CA VAL A 323 6.50 -19.27 -11.93
C VAL A 323 7.22 -17.94 -11.95
N VAL A 324 8.47 -17.92 -11.48
CA VAL A 324 9.39 -16.79 -11.59
C VAL A 324 10.66 -17.29 -12.27
N LYS A 325 11.14 -16.57 -13.28
CA LYS A 325 12.31 -16.96 -14.08
C LYS A 325 13.40 -15.91 -14.00
N THR A 326 14.65 -16.34 -14.07
CA THR A 326 15.78 -15.44 -14.31
C THR A 326 15.62 -14.84 -15.71
N ALA A 327 15.41 -13.52 -15.78
CA ALA A 327 15.29 -12.80 -17.03
C ALA A 327 16.66 -12.49 -17.63
N GLY A 328 16.76 -12.47 -18.96
CA GLY A 328 17.88 -11.85 -19.65
C GLY A 328 17.77 -10.33 -19.76
N GLU A 329 18.62 -9.75 -20.59
CA GLU A 329 18.59 -8.31 -20.90
C GLU A 329 17.23 -7.87 -21.48
N PRO A 330 16.74 -6.67 -21.12
CA PRO A 330 15.54 -6.08 -21.70
C PRO A 330 15.60 -6.03 -23.23
N ALA A 331 14.55 -6.52 -23.89
CA ALA A 331 14.49 -6.67 -25.35
C ALA A 331 13.28 -5.98 -25.99
N TYR A 332 12.15 -5.88 -25.28
CA TYR A 332 10.98 -5.15 -25.76
C TYR A 332 10.12 -4.64 -24.60
N LEU A 333 9.25 -3.69 -24.93
CA LEU A 333 8.23 -3.16 -24.02
C LEU A 333 6.87 -3.80 -24.31
N LYS A 334 6.09 -4.04 -23.27
CA LYS A 334 4.67 -4.38 -23.35
C LYS A 334 3.85 -3.22 -22.81
N LEU A 335 2.84 -2.79 -23.58
CA LEU A 335 1.88 -1.75 -23.17
C LEU A 335 0.52 -2.40 -22.90
N THR A 336 0.05 -2.30 -21.66
CA THR A 336 -1.23 -2.88 -21.23
C THR A 336 -2.15 -1.78 -20.73
N PRO A 337 -3.08 -1.27 -21.57
CA PRO A 337 -4.10 -0.33 -21.13
C PRO A 337 -5.10 -1.03 -20.21
N ASP A 338 -5.51 -0.34 -19.14
CA ASP A 338 -6.60 -0.77 -18.26
C ASP A 338 -7.92 -0.91 -19.02
N ARG A 339 -8.13 -0.04 -20.01
CA ARG A 339 -9.32 0.01 -20.86
C ARG A 339 -8.92 0.31 -22.31
N SER A 340 -9.54 -0.40 -23.25
CA SER A 340 -9.30 -0.18 -24.70
C SER A 340 -10.19 0.91 -25.32
N LYS A 341 -11.12 1.48 -24.53
CA LYS A 341 -12.06 2.52 -24.96
C LYS A 341 -12.22 3.58 -23.86
N ILE A 342 -12.13 4.85 -24.26
CA ILE A 342 -12.39 6.01 -23.41
C ILE A 342 -13.38 6.96 -24.09
N ALA A 343 -14.22 7.63 -23.32
CA ALA A 343 -15.17 8.60 -23.81
C ALA A 343 -14.46 9.90 -24.22
N ALA A 344 -14.89 10.53 -25.31
CA ALA A 344 -14.35 11.79 -25.82
C ALA A 344 -14.87 12.99 -25.01
N THR A 345 -14.76 12.96 -23.69
CA THR A 345 -15.28 14.02 -22.80
C THR A 345 -14.28 15.13 -22.54
N GLY A 346 -12.99 14.88 -22.75
CA GLY A 346 -11.92 15.76 -22.27
C GLY A 346 -11.46 15.44 -20.86
N GLU A 347 -12.16 14.54 -20.15
CA GLU A 347 -11.87 14.18 -18.76
C GLU A 347 -11.54 12.69 -18.59
N ASP A 348 -12.04 11.81 -19.48
CA ASP A 348 -11.82 10.37 -19.36
C ASP A 348 -10.35 10.00 -19.56
N LEU A 349 -9.86 9.09 -18.71
CA LEU A 349 -8.47 8.68 -18.62
C LEU A 349 -8.30 7.22 -19.02
N CYS A 350 -7.12 6.89 -19.56
CA CYS A 350 -6.66 5.51 -19.69
C CYS A 350 -5.28 5.36 -19.05
N TYR A 351 -5.13 4.35 -18.21
CA TYR A 351 -3.90 3.98 -17.52
C TYR A 351 -3.22 2.84 -18.28
N ILE A 352 -2.01 3.08 -18.76
CA ILE A 352 -1.27 2.16 -19.61
C ILE A 352 -0.05 1.69 -18.84
N LEU A 353 -0.09 0.45 -18.36
CA LEU A 353 1.04 -0.20 -17.72
C LEU A 353 2.12 -0.48 -18.77
N VAL A 354 3.35 -0.05 -18.47
CA VAL A 354 4.53 -0.21 -19.31
C VAL A 354 5.47 -1.18 -18.62
N GLU A 355 5.82 -2.29 -19.27
CA GLU A 355 6.66 -3.35 -18.70
C GLU A 355 7.79 -3.74 -19.66
N ALA A 356 9.00 -3.94 -19.14
CA ALA A 356 10.12 -4.49 -19.91
C ALA A 356 10.17 -6.03 -19.83
N PHE A 357 10.43 -6.65 -20.98
CA PHE A 357 10.58 -8.09 -21.13
C PHE A 357 11.85 -8.44 -21.90
N ASP A 358 12.43 -9.59 -21.58
CA ASP A 358 13.57 -10.15 -22.31
C ASP A 358 13.14 -10.85 -23.61
N LYS A 359 14.09 -11.37 -24.38
CA LYS A 359 13.80 -12.09 -25.65
C LYS A 359 12.97 -13.37 -25.48
N LYS A 360 12.88 -13.91 -24.26
CA LYS A 360 12.15 -15.13 -23.89
C LYS A 360 10.81 -14.83 -23.21
N ASN A 361 10.36 -13.57 -23.22
CA ASN A 361 9.11 -13.12 -22.59
C ASN A 361 9.11 -13.28 -21.06
N ASN A 362 10.27 -13.18 -20.42
CA ASN A 362 10.37 -13.02 -18.96
C ASN A 362 10.32 -11.53 -18.59
N PRO A 363 9.53 -11.11 -17.58
CA PRO A 363 9.61 -9.75 -17.05
C PRO A 363 11.03 -9.45 -16.57
N CYS A 364 11.57 -8.28 -16.89
CA CYS A 364 12.91 -7.86 -16.45
C CYS A 364 12.82 -7.07 -15.14
N PRO A 365 13.00 -7.70 -13.96
CA PRO A 365 12.71 -7.07 -12.66
C PRO A 365 13.69 -5.96 -12.28
N LYS A 366 14.87 -5.90 -12.93
CA LYS A 366 15.91 -4.89 -12.69
C LYS A 366 15.96 -3.78 -13.75
N ALA A 367 15.04 -3.78 -14.72
CA ALA A 367 15.12 -2.81 -15.81
C ALA A 367 14.77 -1.39 -15.33
N GLU A 368 15.65 -0.43 -15.64
CA GLU A 368 15.51 1.00 -15.32
C GLU A 368 15.60 1.91 -16.57
N ASN A 369 15.46 1.32 -17.76
CA ASN A 369 15.60 2.01 -19.04
C ASN A 369 14.67 3.24 -19.12
N LEU A 370 15.15 4.32 -19.73
CA LEU A 370 14.32 5.46 -20.08
C LEU A 370 13.37 5.08 -21.20
N VAL A 371 12.06 5.25 -20.98
CA VAL A 371 11.03 5.07 -22.01
C VAL A 371 10.52 6.43 -22.45
N ARG A 372 10.42 6.64 -23.77
CA ARG A 372 9.83 7.80 -24.41
C ARG A 372 8.50 7.44 -25.03
N PHE A 373 7.52 8.32 -24.89
CA PHE A 373 6.14 8.13 -25.31
C PHE A 373 5.78 9.11 -26.44
N LYS A 374 5.07 8.61 -27.44
CA LYS A 374 4.45 9.44 -28.48
C LYS A 374 2.97 9.07 -28.59
N ILE A 375 2.12 10.08 -28.55
CA ILE A 375 0.68 9.95 -28.72
C ILE A 375 0.29 10.49 -30.09
N ASP A 376 -0.28 9.64 -30.94
CA ASP A 376 -0.86 10.03 -32.22
C ASP A 376 -2.37 9.81 -32.17
N GLY A 377 -3.14 10.91 -32.26
CA GLY A 377 -4.59 10.89 -32.12
C GLY A 377 -5.12 11.86 -31.05
N PRO A 378 -6.42 11.78 -30.73
CA PRO A 378 -7.12 12.77 -29.90
C PRO A 378 -6.92 12.54 -28.40
N ALA A 379 -5.68 12.58 -27.94
CA ALA A 379 -5.34 12.49 -26.51
C ALA A 379 -4.10 13.31 -26.15
N THR A 380 -3.93 13.57 -24.86
CA THR A 380 -2.74 14.18 -24.28
C THR A 380 -2.23 13.33 -23.13
N ILE A 381 -0.93 13.41 -22.83
CA ILE A 381 -0.38 12.79 -21.63
C ILE A 381 -0.88 13.57 -20.41
N ALA A 382 -1.65 12.92 -19.55
CA ALA A 382 -2.10 13.47 -18.28
C ALA A 382 -1.10 13.20 -17.14
N GLY A 383 -0.33 12.12 -17.26
CA GLY A 383 0.78 11.88 -16.37
C GLY A 383 1.63 10.66 -16.73
N VAL A 384 2.81 10.60 -16.14
CA VAL A 384 3.74 9.48 -16.19
C VAL A 384 4.33 9.26 -14.81
N GLY A 385 4.59 8.01 -14.44
CA GLY A 385 5.14 7.66 -13.12
C GLY A 385 5.73 6.25 -13.12
N ASN A 386 6.55 5.93 -12.11
CA ASN A 386 7.09 4.59 -11.94
C ASN A 386 7.04 4.09 -10.49
N GLY A 387 6.50 4.88 -9.55
CA GLY A 387 6.38 4.50 -8.15
C GLY A 387 7.69 4.51 -7.36
N ASN A 388 8.82 4.96 -7.92
CA ASN A 388 10.06 5.10 -7.18
C ASN A 388 9.99 6.30 -6.22
N PRO A 389 10.12 6.11 -4.89
CA PRO A 389 10.03 7.22 -3.94
C PRO A 389 11.16 8.24 -4.02
N GLN A 390 12.27 7.88 -4.66
CA GLN A 390 13.44 8.74 -4.90
C GLN A 390 13.42 9.44 -6.27
N SER A 391 12.48 9.12 -7.17
CA SER A 391 12.48 9.72 -8.51
C SER A 391 11.91 11.15 -8.48
N LEU A 392 12.73 12.15 -8.78
CA LEU A 392 12.31 13.56 -8.94
C LEU A 392 11.86 13.91 -10.38
N GLU A 393 11.78 12.92 -11.28
CA GLU A 393 11.33 13.14 -12.66
C GLU A 393 9.86 13.64 -12.70
N PRO A 394 9.54 14.59 -13.59
CA PRO A 394 8.24 15.28 -13.62
C PRO A 394 7.08 14.32 -13.86
N PHE A 395 5.93 14.59 -13.22
CA PHE A 395 4.72 13.79 -13.42
C PHE A 395 4.03 14.00 -14.76
N VAL A 396 4.31 15.10 -15.46
CA VAL A 396 3.78 15.37 -16.80
C VAL A 396 4.96 15.54 -17.75
N ALA A 397 5.25 14.48 -18.50
CA ALA A 397 6.31 14.43 -19.49
C ALA A 397 6.03 13.34 -20.52
N ASP A 398 6.73 13.40 -21.65
CA ASP A 398 6.72 12.37 -22.68
C ASP A 398 7.77 11.27 -22.44
N TYR A 399 8.32 11.18 -21.23
CA TYR A 399 9.28 10.15 -20.85
C TYR A 399 9.16 9.74 -19.39
N ARG A 400 9.63 8.54 -19.06
CA ARG A 400 9.83 8.07 -17.68
C ARG A 400 10.80 6.90 -17.66
N LYS A 401 11.71 6.84 -16.69
CA LYS A 401 12.48 5.62 -16.42
C LYS A 401 11.59 4.51 -15.87
N LEU A 402 11.83 3.28 -16.29
CA LEU A 402 11.29 2.12 -15.59
C LEU A 402 11.84 2.08 -14.15
N PHE A 403 11.05 1.51 -13.24
CA PHE A 403 11.49 1.19 -11.89
C PHE A 403 11.05 -0.23 -11.57
N SER A 404 12.01 -1.09 -11.24
CA SER A 404 11.83 -2.54 -11.14
C SER A 404 11.06 -3.11 -12.34
N GLY A 405 11.48 -2.73 -13.55
CA GLY A 405 10.90 -3.20 -14.81
C GLY A 405 9.62 -2.52 -15.29
N LYS A 406 9.05 -1.58 -14.53
CA LYS A 406 7.72 -1.04 -14.80
C LYS A 406 7.61 0.49 -14.72
N ALA A 407 6.67 1.04 -15.47
CA ALA A 407 6.18 2.41 -15.36
C ALA A 407 4.68 2.47 -15.72
N MET A 408 4.07 3.63 -15.50
CA MET A 408 2.68 3.94 -15.84
C MET A 408 2.64 5.19 -16.72
N LEU A 409 1.89 5.10 -17.82
CA LEU A 409 1.52 6.24 -18.66
C LEU A 409 0.00 6.46 -18.54
N ILE A 410 -0.41 7.68 -18.24
CA ILE A 410 -1.82 8.07 -18.17
C ILE A 410 -2.10 9.03 -19.32
N ILE A 411 -3.05 8.68 -20.18
CA ILE A 411 -3.53 9.56 -21.25
C ILE A 411 -4.94 10.05 -20.94
N ARG A 412 -5.26 11.27 -21.39
CA ARG A 412 -6.58 11.90 -21.29
C ARG A 412 -7.15 12.10 -22.69
N SER A 413 -8.43 11.77 -22.85
CA SER A 413 -9.16 12.03 -24.09
C SER A 413 -9.23 13.54 -24.42
N LYS A 414 -9.34 13.89 -25.70
CA LYS A 414 -9.76 15.24 -26.12
C LYS A 414 -11.27 15.29 -26.35
N ALA A 415 -11.91 16.37 -25.90
CA ALA A 415 -13.35 16.53 -25.99
C ALA A 415 -13.84 16.51 -27.45
N GLY A 416 -14.90 15.75 -27.73
CA GLY A 416 -15.58 15.69 -29.03
C GLY A 416 -14.85 14.93 -30.14
N GLU A 417 -13.58 14.55 -29.95
CA GLU A 417 -12.77 13.89 -30.98
C GLU A 417 -12.83 12.35 -30.87
N LYS A 418 -13.69 11.74 -31.67
CA LYS A 418 -13.95 10.29 -31.67
C LYS A 418 -13.09 9.55 -32.71
N ARG A 419 -11.82 9.32 -32.40
CA ARG A 419 -10.87 8.60 -33.27
C ARG A 419 -9.99 7.64 -32.49
N LYS A 420 -9.28 6.76 -33.20
CA LYS A 420 -8.24 5.91 -32.61
C LYS A 420 -7.07 6.77 -32.10
N ILE A 421 -6.53 6.37 -30.97
CA ILE A 421 -5.33 6.92 -30.35
C ILE A 421 -4.26 5.83 -30.41
N ASN A 422 -3.17 6.11 -31.14
CA ASN A 422 -2.00 5.27 -31.20
C ASN A 422 -1.00 5.74 -30.14
N VAL A 423 -0.72 4.89 -29.16
CA VAL A 423 0.28 5.13 -28.13
C VAL A 423 1.53 4.34 -28.47
N ILE A 424 2.65 5.04 -28.65
CA ILE A 424 3.93 4.46 -29.03
C ILE A 424 4.89 4.64 -27.86
N ALA A 425 5.61 3.59 -27.50
CA ALA A 425 6.67 3.62 -26.48
C ALA A 425 7.98 3.08 -27.05
N THR A 426 9.06 3.81 -26.81
CA THR A 426 10.42 3.45 -27.25
C THR A 426 11.35 3.55 -26.05
N GLY A 427 12.14 2.51 -25.79
CA GLY A 427 13.20 2.58 -24.79
C GLY A 427 14.52 2.07 -25.37
N ASP A 428 15.63 2.57 -24.83
CA ASP A 428 16.96 2.30 -25.36
C ASP A 428 17.26 0.79 -25.37
N GLY A 429 17.72 0.29 -26.53
CA GLY A 429 18.04 -1.13 -26.73
C GLY A 429 16.84 -2.07 -26.89
N MET A 430 15.60 -1.56 -26.84
CA MET A 430 14.37 -2.36 -26.90
C MET A 430 13.60 -2.13 -28.20
N LYS A 431 12.85 -3.14 -28.64
CA LYS A 431 11.87 -2.99 -29.73
C LYS A 431 10.76 -2.01 -29.33
N GLN A 432 10.39 -1.13 -30.26
CA GLN A 432 9.26 -0.22 -30.10
C GLN A 432 7.97 -1.00 -29.82
N ALA A 433 7.18 -0.50 -28.88
CA ALA A 433 5.85 -1.00 -28.58
C ALA A 433 4.77 -0.02 -29.02
N THR A 434 3.60 -0.54 -29.39
CA THR A 434 2.45 0.28 -29.78
C THR A 434 1.16 -0.35 -29.27
N VAL A 435 0.25 0.46 -28.77
CA VAL A 435 -1.11 0.05 -28.42
C VAL A 435 -2.12 1.06 -28.96
N ILE A 436 -3.31 0.57 -29.33
CA ILE A 436 -4.39 1.39 -29.89
C ILE A 436 -5.54 1.45 -28.89
N ILE A 437 -5.98 2.67 -28.58
CA ILE A 437 -7.13 2.96 -27.71
C ILE A 437 -8.19 3.69 -28.56
N SER A 438 -9.47 3.41 -28.33
CA SER A 438 -10.56 4.07 -29.07
C SER A 438 -11.18 5.21 -28.24
N SER A 439 -11.19 6.42 -28.79
CA SER A 439 -11.99 7.54 -28.27
C SER A 439 -13.39 7.52 -28.90
N HIS A 440 -14.47 7.60 -28.10
CA HIS A 440 -15.86 7.41 -28.57
C HIS A 440 -16.87 8.41 -28.01
#